data_AF-A0A2D6MBY0-F1
#
_entry.id   AF-A0A2D6MBY0-F1
#
_cell.length_a   1.000
_cell.length_b   1.000
_cell.length_c   1.000
_cell.angle_alpha   90.00
_cell.angle_beta   90.00
_cell.angle_gamma   90.00
#
_symmetry.space_group_name_H-M   'P 1'
#
loop_
_entity.id
_entity.type
_entity.pdbx_description
1 polymer ?
#
loop_
_entity_poly.entity_id
_entity_poly.type
_entity_poly.pdbx_seq_one_letter_code
_entity_poly.pdbx_strand_id
1 'polypeptide(L)'
;MNVQVIYPAGQFGSRSDKTFTLKVPHEPSDDSHDILNTVWRYMNHVDGSRVENQLAAFQCRSMSVGDLAVIEGRRFLCEPVGWTEIFSINGMIVDIMG
;
A
#
# COMPACT_ATOMS: atom_id res chain seq x y z
N MET A 1 -10.58 6.53 5.72
CA MET A 1 -9.75 5.56 6.46
C MET A 1 -8.27 5.91 6.34
N ASN A 2 -7.44 5.51 7.32
CA ASN A 2 -5.98 5.65 7.25
C ASN A 2 -5.37 4.34 6.72
N VAL A 3 -4.58 4.43 5.66
CA VAL A 3 -3.78 3.30 5.13
C VAL A 3 -2.31 3.67 5.26
N GLN A 4 -1.51 2.82 5.88
CA GLN A 4 -0.06 3.02 5.86
C GLN A 4 0.51 2.36 4.62
N VAL A 5 1.32 3.10 3.86
CA VAL A 5 2.05 2.57 2.72
C VAL A 5 3.52 2.50 3.10
N ILE A 6 4.14 1.35 2.83
CA ILE A 6 5.54 1.08 3.16
C ILE A 6 6.26 0.73 1.86
N TYR A 7 7.32 1.48 1.58
CA TYR A 7 8.30 1.16 0.55
C TYR A 7 9.49 0.47 1.21
N PRO A 8 9.59 -0.87 1.17
CA PRO A 8 10.76 -1.56 1.70
C PRO A 8 12.00 -1.25 0.86
N ALA A 9 13.11 -0.98 1.54
CA ALA A 9 14.43 -0.89 0.95
C ALA A 9 14.86 -2.28 0.51
N GLY A 10 15.13 -2.45 -0.79
CA GLY A 10 15.96 -3.56 -1.24
C GLY A 10 15.42 -4.55 -2.27
N GLN A 11 14.35 -4.29 -3.03
CA GLN A 11 14.03 -5.17 -4.18
C GLN A 11 14.58 -4.71 -5.53
N PHE A 12 14.82 -3.40 -5.76
CA PHE A 12 15.22 -2.88 -7.08
C PHE A 12 16.19 -1.70 -7.06
N GLY A 13 17.19 -1.70 -6.16
CA GLY A 13 18.30 -0.73 -6.17
C GLY A 13 17.90 0.73 -5.84
N SER A 14 18.66 1.38 -4.96
CA SER A 14 18.53 2.81 -4.56
C SER A 14 17.29 3.27 -3.78
N ARG A 15 16.32 2.41 -3.46
CA ARG A 15 15.11 2.83 -2.72
C ARG A 15 15.38 2.91 -1.21
N SER A 16 15.19 4.08 -0.61
CA SER A 16 15.19 4.27 0.85
C SER A 16 13.87 3.79 1.46
N ASP A 17 13.95 3.21 2.66
CA ASP A 17 12.76 2.86 3.44
C ASP A 17 11.92 4.12 3.67
N LYS A 18 10.65 4.06 3.27
CA LYS A 18 9.71 5.16 3.51
C LYS A 18 8.35 4.61 3.89
N THR A 19 7.83 5.15 4.98
CA THR A 19 6.48 4.86 5.45
C THR A 19 5.72 6.17 5.54
N PHE A 20 4.49 6.19 5.06
CA PHE A 20 3.58 7.33 5.19
C PHE A 20 2.15 6.86 5.31
N THR A 21 1.30 7.72 5.84
CA THR A 21 -0.13 7.44 6.04
C THR A 21 -0.94 8.18 4.99
N LEU A 22 -1.63 7.43 4.15
CA LEU A 22 -2.59 7.95 3.17
C LEU A 22 -3.97 8.03 3.81
N LYS A 23 -4.62 9.19 3.71
CA LYS A 23 -6.03 9.34 4.06
C LYS A 23 -6.89 9.07 2.84
N VAL A 24 -7.42 7.86 2.77
CA VAL A 24 -8.30 7.43 1.68
C VAL A 24 -9.75 7.80 2.03
N PRO A 25 -10.44 8.59 1.21
CA PRO A 25 -11.89 8.76 1.34
C PRO A 25 -12.55 7.43 1.00
N HIS A 26 -13.18 6.80 1.98
CA HIS A 26 -13.82 5.50 1.83
C HIS A 26 -15.06 5.49 2.71
N GLU A 27 -16.20 5.08 2.13
CA GLU A 27 -17.36 4.64 2.90
C GLU A 27 -17.06 3.27 3.48
N PRO A 28 -17.51 2.93 4.70
CA PRO A 28 -17.16 1.66 5.33
C PRO A 28 -17.66 0.47 4.49
N SER A 29 -16.76 -0.09 3.68
CA SER A 29 -16.88 -1.43 3.11
C SER A 29 -16.01 -2.37 3.95
N ASP A 30 -16.53 -3.55 4.27
CA ASP A 30 -15.77 -4.60 4.95
C ASP A 30 -14.73 -5.27 4.02
N ASP A 31 -14.71 -4.93 2.72
CA ASP A 31 -13.79 -5.56 1.75
C ASP A 31 -12.45 -4.81 1.62
N SER A 32 -11.40 -5.42 2.16
CA SER A 32 -10.03 -4.92 2.08
C SER A 32 -9.51 -4.83 0.64
N HIS A 33 -9.99 -5.65 -0.31
CA HIS A 33 -9.54 -5.60 -1.70
C HIS A 33 -9.99 -4.33 -2.42
N ASP A 34 -11.21 -3.87 -2.17
CA ASP A 34 -11.72 -2.63 -2.76
C ASP A 34 -10.92 -1.42 -2.29
N ILE A 35 -10.56 -1.41 -1.00
CA ILE A 35 -9.69 -0.40 -0.40
C ILE A 35 -8.31 -0.44 -1.06
N LEU A 36 -7.68 -1.61 -1.16
CA LEU A 36 -6.35 -1.78 -1.74
C LEU A 36 -6.32 -1.35 -3.20
N ASN A 37 -7.34 -1.69 -3.98
CA ASN A 37 -7.50 -1.24 -5.36
C ASN A 37 -7.68 0.29 -5.45
N THR A 38 -8.39 0.89 -4.52
CA THR A 38 -8.55 2.35 -4.43
C THR A 38 -7.21 3.03 -4.14
N VAL A 39 -6.44 2.50 -3.19
CA VAL A 39 -5.08 2.98 -2.88
C VAL A 39 -4.17 2.86 -4.10
N TRP A 40 -4.18 1.71 -4.76
CA TRP A 40 -3.37 1.48 -5.96
C TRP A 40 -3.70 2.49 -7.05
N ARG A 41 -4.99 2.74 -7.29
CA ARG A 41 -5.45 3.74 -8.25
C ARG A 41 -4.98 5.13 -7.88
N TYR A 42 -5.15 5.57 -6.64
CA TYR A 42 -4.69 6.90 -6.24
C TYR A 42 -3.19 7.10 -6.38
N MET A 43 -2.39 6.05 -6.18
CA MET A 43 -0.93 6.14 -6.27
C MET A 43 -0.38 5.99 -7.68
N ASN A 44 -1.13 5.39 -8.61
CA ASN A 44 -0.67 5.12 -9.98
C ASN A 44 -1.42 5.90 -11.06
N HIS A 45 -2.63 6.37 -10.78
CA HIS A 45 -3.41 7.22 -11.67
C HIS A 45 -3.46 8.64 -11.11
N VAL A 46 -2.95 9.58 -11.89
CA VAL A 46 -2.99 11.02 -11.60
C VAL A 46 -4.35 11.53 -12.08
N ASP A 47 -5.26 11.81 -11.16
CA ASP A 47 -6.64 12.24 -11.45
C ASP A 47 -6.97 13.65 -10.92
N GLY A 48 -6.00 14.41 -10.41
CA GLY A 48 -6.23 15.74 -9.85
C GLY A 48 -6.90 15.72 -8.47
N SER A 49 -7.07 14.55 -7.84
CA SER A 49 -7.80 14.42 -6.58
C SER A 49 -7.03 15.02 -5.39
N ARG A 50 -7.75 15.24 -4.29
CA ARG A 50 -7.19 15.72 -3.00
C ARG A 50 -6.10 14.78 -2.45
N VAL A 51 -6.06 13.52 -2.90
CA VAL A 51 -5.05 12.53 -2.53
C VAL A 51 -3.72 12.83 -3.24
N GLU A 52 -3.75 13.32 -4.48
CA GLU A 52 -2.56 13.73 -5.23
C GLU A 52 -1.77 14.82 -4.51
N ASN A 53 -2.45 15.83 -3.97
CA ASN A 53 -1.81 16.88 -3.18
C ASN A 53 -1.10 16.34 -1.92
N GLN A 54 -1.63 15.26 -1.32
CA GLN A 54 -0.95 14.59 -0.21
C GLN A 54 0.27 13.82 -0.70
N LEU A 55 0.14 13.08 -1.82
CA LEU A 55 1.24 12.32 -2.42
C LEU A 55 2.42 13.23 -2.83
N ALA A 56 2.12 14.40 -3.39
CA ALA A 56 3.12 15.41 -3.75
C ALA A 56 3.84 15.97 -2.51
N ALA A 57 3.10 16.29 -1.45
CA ALA A 57 3.67 16.78 -0.19
C ALA A 57 4.60 15.75 0.47
N PHE A 58 4.27 14.47 0.34
CA PHE A 58 5.10 13.39 0.86
C PHE A 58 6.25 13.01 -0.07
N GLN A 59 6.40 13.60 -1.28
CA GLN A 59 7.36 13.12 -2.28
C GLN A 59 7.25 11.60 -2.49
N CYS A 60 6.03 11.11 -2.63
CA CYS A 60 5.77 9.69 -2.84
C CYS A 60 6.05 9.28 -4.29
N ARG A 61 6.37 8.00 -4.48
CA ARG A 61 6.40 7.39 -5.82
C ARG A 61 5.14 6.57 -6.05
N SER A 62 4.93 6.16 -7.29
CA SER A 62 3.92 5.16 -7.62
C SER A 62 4.14 3.88 -6.83
N MET A 63 3.03 3.23 -6.49
CA MET A 63 3.04 1.94 -5.80
C MET A 63 3.43 0.85 -6.80
N SER A 64 4.33 -0.04 -6.40
CA SER A 64 4.93 -1.08 -7.25
C SER A 64 4.86 -2.45 -6.58
N VAL A 65 5.04 -3.50 -7.38
CA VAL A 65 5.25 -4.85 -6.87
C VAL A 65 6.34 -4.85 -5.80
N GLY A 66 6.08 -5.50 -4.67
CA GLY A 66 6.97 -5.53 -3.50
C GLY A 66 6.65 -4.48 -2.44
N ASP A 67 5.80 -3.49 -2.73
CA ASP A 67 5.34 -2.53 -1.72
C ASP A 67 4.29 -3.13 -0.79
N LEU A 68 4.17 -2.57 0.41
CA LEU A 68 3.21 -3.01 1.40
C LEU A 68 2.16 -1.93 1.68
N ALA A 69 0.93 -2.37 1.90
CA ALA A 69 -0.13 -1.58 2.49
C ALA A 69 -0.54 -2.19 3.85
N VAL A 70 -0.79 -1.34 4.84
CA VAL A 70 -1.29 -1.76 6.15
C VAL A 70 -2.64 -1.11 6.39
N ILE A 71 -3.66 -1.96 6.58
CA ILE A 71 -5.05 -1.56 6.86
C ILE A 71 -5.42 -2.21 8.19
N GLU A 72 -5.74 -1.39 9.19
CA GLU A 72 -6.19 -1.87 10.51
C GLU A 72 -5.27 -2.94 11.14
N GLY A 73 -3.96 -2.82 10.91
CA GLY A 73 -2.93 -3.75 11.41
C GLY A 73 -2.68 -4.98 10.53
N ARG A 74 -3.52 -5.24 9.52
CA ARG A 74 -3.33 -6.27 8.51
C ARG A 74 -2.39 -5.77 7.42
N ARG A 75 -1.44 -6.60 6.99
CA ARG A 75 -0.41 -6.23 6.00
C ARG A 75 -0.70 -6.92 4.68
N PHE A 76 -0.62 -6.17 3.59
CA PHE A 76 -0.87 -6.66 2.24
C PHE A 76 0.32 -6.34 1.34
N LEU A 77 0.80 -7.35 0.64
CA LEU A 77 1.87 -7.26 -0.34
C LEU A 77 1.27 -6.99 -1.73
N CYS A 78 1.79 -5.98 -2.41
CA CYS A 78 1.45 -5.71 -3.81
C CYS A 78 2.16 -6.75 -4.69
N GLU A 79 1.38 -7.63 -5.30
CA GLU A 79 1.85 -8.67 -6.23
C GLU A 79 1.72 -8.20 -7.69
N PRO A 80 2.33 -8.89 -8.67
CA PRO A 80 2.11 -8.59 -10.08
C PRO A 80 0.63 -8.65 -10.50
N VAL A 81 -0.14 -9.49 -9.82
CA VAL A 81 -1.60 -9.64 -10.02
C VAL A 81 -2.28 -9.60 -8.67
N GLY A 82 -2.75 -8.41 -8.28
CA GLY A 82 -3.54 -8.23 -7.07
C GLY A 82 -2.72 -8.06 -5.79
N TRP A 83 -3.25 -8.61 -4.71
CA TRP A 83 -2.78 -8.39 -3.34
C TRP A 83 -2.80 -9.67 -2.55
N THR A 84 -1.74 -9.91 -1.78
CA THR A 84 -1.65 -11.03 -0.85
C THR A 84 -1.58 -10.50 0.57
N GLU A 85 -2.47 -10.96 1.45
CA GLU A 85 -2.33 -10.69 2.88
C GLU A 85 -1.16 -11.49 3.43
N ILE A 86 -0.22 -10.80 4.07
CA ILE A 86 0.97 -11.41 4.65
C ILE A 86 0.97 -11.28 6.17
N PHE A 87 1.40 -12.34 6.83
CA PHE A 87 1.57 -12.37 8.27
C PHE A 87 3.05 -12.40 8.60
N SER A 88 3.46 -11.65 9.62
CA SER A 88 4.82 -11.74 10.14
C SER A 88 4.81 -12.57 11.41
N ILE A 89 5.39 -13.76 11.35
CA ILE A 89 5.65 -14.61 12.52
C ILE A 89 7.16 -14.59 12.74
N ASN A 90 7.62 -14.05 13.87
CA ASN A 90 9.05 -14.00 14.24
C ASN A 90 9.97 -13.42 13.14
N GLY A 91 9.50 -12.42 12.38
CA GLY A 91 10.27 -11.79 11.30
C GLY A 91 10.27 -12.55 9.98
N MET A 92 9.62 -13.72 9.88
CA MET A 92 9.37 -14.39 8.61
C MET A 92 8.02 -13.96 8.05
N ILE A 93 7.99 -13.62 6.76
CA ILE A 93 6.78 -13.39 5.99
C ILE A 93 6.20 -14.77 5.67
N VAL A 94 4.99 -15.02 6.15
CA VAL A 94 4.24 -16.26 5.88
C VAL A 94 3.07 -15.91 4.98
N ASP A 95 3.04 -16.53 3.80
CA ASP A 95 1.91 -16.49 2.86
C ASP A 95 0.86 -17.49 3.33
N ILE A 96 -0.40 -17.07 3.41
CA ILE A 96 -1.53 -17.98 3.63
C ILE A 96 -2.17 -18.20 2.26
N MET A 97 -1.57 -19.07 1.46
CA MET A 97 -2.29 -19.66 0.35
C MET A 97 -3.33 -20.62 0.92
N GLY A 98 -4.61 -20.30 0.69
CA GLY A 98 -5.73 -21.25 0.76
C GLY A 98 -5.74 -22.16 -0.46
#